data_AF-A0A2E5LNP7-F1
#
_entry.id   AF-A0A2E5LNP7-F1
#
_cell.length_a   1.000
_cell.length_b   1.000
_cell.length_c   1.000
_cell.angle_alpha   90.00
_cell.angle_beta   90.00
_cell.angle_gamma   90.00
#
_symmetry.space_group_name_H-M   'P 1'
#
loop_
_entity.id
_entity.type
_entity.pdbx_description
1 polymer ?
#
loop_
_entity_poly.entity_id
_entity_poly.type
_entity_poly.pdbx_seq_one_letter_code
_entity_poly.pdbx_strand_id
1 'polypeptide(L)'
;EGNDPAGITTQDPNLMARFDPIDGGRRLRNYLRVMSLEVQTIARACGKNHVLNLEPEDLCALTIEAAAMAGVPLAGTSWIPGR
;
A
#
# COMPACT_ATOMS: atom_id res chain seq x y z
N GLU A 1 -10.78 17.99 -18.45
CA GLU A 1 -10.24 18.51 -19.72
C GLU A 1 -9.26 17.57 -20.43
N GLY A 2 -9.01 16.33 -19.98
CA GLY A 2 -8.24 15.36 -20.78
C GLY A 2 -6.79 15.74 -21.06
N ASN A 3 -6.20 16.64 -20.28
CA ASN A 3 -4.86 17.20 -20.50
C ASN A 3 -3.77 16.49 -19.70
N ASP A 4 -3.90 15.18 -19.49
CA ASP A 4 -2.93 14.40 -18.73
C ASP A 4 -1.56 14.40 -19.44
N PRO A 5 -0.52 15.03 -18.85
CA PRO A 5 0.79 15.12 -19.46
C PRO A 5 1.49 13.77 -19.57
N ALA A 6 1.09 12.77 -18.77
CA ALA A 6 1.63 11.42 -18.79
C ALA A 6 1.09 10.57 -19.94
N GLY A 7 0.04 11.01 -20.63
CA GLY A 7 -0.52 10.30 -21.77
C GLY A 7 -1.46 9.13 -21.43
N ILE A 8 -1.91 9.00 -20.17
CA ILE A 8 -2.70 7.84 -19.71
C ILE A 8 -4.20 8.15 -19.80
N THR A 9 -4.64 9.30 -19.28
CA THR A 9 -6.05 9.72 -19.18
C THR A 9 -6.38 10.85 -20.15
N THR A 10 -5.93 10.74 -21.40
CA THR A 10 -6.09 11.74 -22.47
C THR A 10 -6.49 11.08 -23.79
N GLN A 11 -7.15 11.87 -24.65
CA GLN A 11 -7.49 11.51 -26.03
C GLN A 11 -6.74 12.38 -27.06
N ASP A 12 -5.90 13.32 -26.61
CA ASP A 12 -5.05 14.11 -27.52
C ASP A 12 -3.93 13.21 -28.07
N PRO A 13 -3.85 13.00 -29.40
CA PRO A 13 -2.83 12.14 -30.01
C PRO A 13 -1.39 12.51 -29.61
N ASN A 14 -1.10 13.80 -29.42
CA ASN A 14 0.22 14.28 -29.03
C ASN A 14 0.57 13.94 -27.59
N LEU A 15 -0.42 13.89 -26.70
CA LEU A 15 -0.24 13.50 -25.30
C LEU A 15 -0.21 11.97 -25.16
N MET A 16 -1.09 11.26 -25.85
CA MET A 16 -1.11 9.79 -25.88
C MET A 16 0.23 9.20 -26.32
N ALA A 17 0.87 9.80 -27.33
CA ALA A 17 2.17 9.36 -27.84
C ALA A 17 3.32 9.44 -26.81
N ARG A 18 3.12 10.12 -25.67
CA ARG A 18 4.12 10.23 -24.59
C ARG A 18 4.21 8.97 -23.74
N PHE A 19 3.17 8.13 -23.74
CA PHE A 19 3.16 6.90 -22.96
C PHE A 19 3.66 5.73 -23.81
N ASP A 20 4.78 5.13 -23.41
CA ASP A 20 5.22 3.84 -23.94
C ASP A 20 4.55 2.71 -23.13
N PRO A 21 3.61 1.93 -23.72
CA PRO A 21 2.91 0.86 -23.02
C PRO A 21 3.81 -0.31 -22.63
N ILE A 22 4.90 -0.56 -23.35
CA ILE A 22 5.82 -1.66 -23.05
C ILE A 22 6.66 -1.29 -21.82
N ASP A 23 7.20 -0.07 -21.78
CA ASP A 23 7.92 0.43 -20.61
C ASP A 23 7.00 0.63 -19.41
N GLY A 24 5.78 1.13 -19.62
CA GLY A 24 4.74 1.22 -18.59
C GLY A 24 4.43 -0.14 -17.98
N GLY A 25 4.25 -1.17 -18.82
CA GLY A 25 4.03 -2.54 -18.38
C GLY A 25 5.20 -3.10 -17.56
N ARG A 26 6.45 -2.84 -17.97
CA ARG A 26 7.65 -3.22 -17.21
C ARG A 26 7.68 -2.57 -15.83
N ARG A 27 7.37 -1.28 -15.73
CA ARG A 27 7.31 -0.55 -14.46
C ARG A 27 6.21 -1.09 -13.55
N LEU A 28 5.02 -1.34 -14.08
CA LEU A 28 3.90 -1.91 -13.33
C LEU A 28 4.26 -3.30 -12.76
N ARG A 29 4.85 -4.17 -13.59
CA ARG A 29 5.33 -5.49 -13.13
C ARG A 29 6.33 -5.37 -11.99
N ASN A 30 7.30 -4.45 -12.10
CA ASN A 30 8.30 -4.25 -11.07
C ASN A 30 7.67 -3.74 -9.76
N TYR A 31 6.75 -2.77 -9.86
CA TYR A 31 6.00 -2.27 -8.72
C TYR A 31 5.24 -3.38 -7.98
N LEU A 32 4.43 -4.16 -8.70
CA LEU A 32 3.67 -5.28 -8.12
C LEU A 32 4.57 -6.33 -7.48
N ARG A 33 5.72 -6.63 -8.10
CA ARG A 33 6.71 -7.56 -7.53
C ARG A 33 7.29 -7.05 -6.22
N VAL A 34 7.70 -5.78 -6.16
CA VAL A 34 8.26 -5.18 -4.94
C VAL A 34 7.21 -5.15 -3.84
N MET A 35 6.00 -4.65 -4.12
CA MET A 35 4.88 -4.65 -3.18
C MET A 35 4.58 -6.05 -2.62
N SER A 36 4.61 -7.07 -3.48
CA SER A 36 4.41 -8.46 -3.04
C SER A 36 5.49 -8.93 -2.08
N LEU A 37 6.76 -8.61 -2.35
CA LEU A 37 7.89 -8.98 -1.49
C LEU A 37 7.87 -8.23 -0.15
N GLU A 38 7.51 -6.96 -0.16
CA GLU A 38 7.39 -6.14 1.06
C GLU A 38 6.29 -6.65 1.96
N VAL A 39 5.09 -6.88 1.43
CA VAL A 39 3.95 -7.40 2.20
C VAL A 39 4.26 -8.79 2.77
N GLN A 40 4.92 -9.66 2.01
CA GLN A 40 5.39 -10.95 2.54
C GLN A 40 6.40 -10.77 3.67
N THR A 41 7.26 -9.75 3.60
CA THR A 41 8.26 -9.47 4.65
C THR A 41 7.60 -8.98 5.92
N ILE A 42 6.58 -8.13 5.82
CA ILE A 42 5.76 -7.71 6.96
C ILE A 42 5.06 -8.92 7.59
N ALA A 43 4.39 -9.76 6.79
CA ALA A 43 3.71 -10.95 7.31
C ALA A 43 4.67 -11.90 8.06
N ARG A 44 5.88 -12.11 7.53
CA ARG A 44 6.92 -12.90 8.21
C ARG A 44 7.40 -12.26 9.51
N ALA A 45 7.53 -10.93 9.56
CA ALA A 45 7.91 -10.22 10.79
C ALA A 45 6.85 -10.38 11.91
N CYS A 46 5.58 -10.51 11.53
CA CYS A 46 4.47 -10.85 12.44
C CYS A 46 4.36 -12.37 12.73
N GLY A 47 5.31 -13.19 12.27
CA GLY A 47 5.29 -14.65 12.48
C GLY A 47 4.24 -15.40 11.63
N LYS A 48 3.65 -14.75 10.62
CA LYS A 48 2.64 -15.35 9.74
C LYS A 48 3.28 -15.91 8.46
N ASN A 49 2.82 -17.07 8.03
CA ASN A 49 3.28 -17.74 6.80
C ASN A 49 2.58 -17.25 5.52
N HIS A 50 1.47 -16.51 5.65
CA HIS A 50 0.72 -15.94 4.53
C HIS A 50 0.10 -14.60 4.95
N VAL A 51 -0.02 -13.65 4.02
CA VAL A 51 -0.57 -12.30 4.30
C VAL A 51 -2.02 -12.34 4.80
N LEU A 52 -2.81 -13.29 4.30
CA LEU A 52 -4.21 -13.48 4.73
C LEU A 52 -4.35 -13.96 6.18
N ASN A 53 -3.25 -14.28 6.85
CA ASN A 53 -3.23 -14.73 8.24
C ASN A 53 -2.89 -13.59 9.21
N LEU A 54 -2.74 -12.35 8.73
CA LEU A 54 -2.61 -11.17 9.58
C LEU A 54 -3.91 -10.94 10.35
N GLU A 55 -3.78 -10.70 11.64
CA GLU A 55 -4.87 -10.47 12.58
C GLU A 55 -4.75 -9.07 13.21
N PRO A 56 -5.82 -8.53 13.82
CA PRO A 56 -5.75 -7.22 14.49
C PRO A 56 -4.66 -7.12 15.56
N GLU A 57 -4.26 -8.25 16.15
CA GLU A 57 -3.19 -8.37 17.14
C GLU A 57 -1.81 -8.01 16.57
N ASP A 58 -1.62 -8.16 15.26
CA ASP A 58 -0.37 -7.84 14.56
C ASP A 58 -0.24 -6.34 14.25
N LEU A 59 -1.28 -5.55 14.53
CA LEU A 59 -1.34 -4.12 14.23
C LEU A 59 -0.99 -3.28 15.46
N CYS A 60 -0.45 -2.09 15.20
CA CYS A 60 -0.37 -1.00 16.16
C CYS A 60 -0.69 0.33 15.47
N ALA A 61 -1.15 1.31 16.25
CA ALA A 61 -1.49 2.63 15.76
C ALA A 61 -0.36 3.63 16.05
N LEU A 62 -0.15 4.57 15.13
CA LEU A 62 0.83 5.67 15.31
C LEU A 62 0.23 6.90 16.01
N THR A 63 -1.09 7.00 16.10
CA THR A 63 -1.79 8.11 16.74
C THR A 63 -2.82 7.59 17.74
N ILE A 64 -3.15 8.42 18.72
CA ILE A 64 -4.10 8.07 19.80
C ILE A 64 -5.51 7.90 19.22
N GLU A 65 -5.90 8.73 18.26
CA GLU A 65 -7.20 8.67 17.59
C GLU A 65 -7.35 7.37 16.81
N ALA A 66 -6.31 6.97 16.07
CA ALA A 66 -6.32 5.70 15.34
C ALA A 66 -6.37 4.50 16.31
N ALA A 67 -5.63 4.55 17.42
CA ALA A 67 -5.69 3.52 18.46
C ALA A 67 -7.11 3.38 19.04
N ALA A 68 -7.74 4.51 19.38
CA ALA A 68 -9.09 4.57 19.92
C ALA A 68 -10.15 4.06 18.93
N MET A 69 -10.06 4.45 17.65
CA MET A 69 -11.03 4.09 16.62
C MET A 69 -10.89 2.64 16.13
N ALA A 70 -9.67 2.18 15.93
CA ALA A 70 -9.39 0.84 15.42
C ALA A 70 -9.31 -0.23 16.53
N GLY A 71 -9.20 0.17 17.80
CA GLY A 71 -9.14 -0.75 18.94
C GLY A 71 -7.83 -1.55 19.00
N VAL A 72 -6.73 -0.97 18.52
CA VAL A 72 -5.39 -1.57 18.52
C VAL A 72 -4.41 -0.74 19.36
N PRO A 73 -3.34 -1.33 19.92
CA PRO A 73 -2.43 -0.61 20.80
C PRO A 73 -1.71 0.55 20.14
N LEU A 74 -1.42 1.61 20.91
CA LEU A 74 -0.50 2.66 20.47
C LEU A 74 0.92 2.07 20.37
N ALA A 75 1.61 2.36 19.27
CA ALA A 75 2.95 1.85 18.98
C ALA A 75 3.91 2.06 20.16
N GLY A 76 4.63 0.98 20.52
CA GLY A 76 5.55 0.97 21.68
C GLY A 76 4.88 0.77 23.04
N THR A 77 3.55 0.54 23.09
CA THR A 77 2.79 0.34 24.32
C THR A 77 1.79 -0.81 24.18
N SER A 78 1.21 -1.24 25.30
CA SER A 78 0.03 -2.13 25.33
C SER A 78 -1.29 -1.35 25.55
N TRP A 79 -1.26 -0.02 25.43
CA TRP A 79 -2.38 0.84 25.79
C TRP A 79 -3.33 1.07 24.60
N ILE A 80 -4.63 0.92 24.85
CA ILE A 80 -5.72 1.24 23.91
C ILE A 80 -6.60 2.28 24.60
N PRO A 81 -6.73 3.51 24.06
CA PRO A 81 -7.57 4.52 24.69
C PRO A 81 -9.02 4.05 24.87
N GLY A 82 -9.54 4.19 26.09
CA GLY A 82 -10.90 3.77 26.45
C GLY A 82 -11.04 2.29 26.87
N ARG A 83 -9.96 1.52 26.88
CA ARG A 83 -9.86 0.21 27.53
C ARG A 83 -8.86 0.21 28.68
#